data_AF-A0A6P1D050-F1
#
_entry.id   AF-A0A6P1D050-F1
#
_cell.length_a   1.000
_cell.length_b   1.000
_cell.length_c   1.000
_cell.angle_alpha   90.00
_cell.angle_beta   90.00
_cell.angle_gamma   90.00
#
_symmetry.space_group_name_H-M   'P 1'
#
loop_
_entity.id
_entity.type
_entity.pdbx_description
1 polymer ?
#
loop_
_entity_poly.entity_id
_entity_poly.type
_entity_poly.pdbx_seq_one_letter_code
_entity_poly.pdbx_strand_id
1 'polypeptide(L)'
;MSRFAEVIVLALGAHEVMEPLTRDDENRSWRGRFVPIESQWGSSFGIGWATEFDRMRTRTGLFAHLESLHWPHPESVQVLIHDEEDDCFGLWMLHDGKLVEIELPRTRRYHPPAPPTDEYPPDPGILLRTDRSNGLRSQTPMNTRDPRRAW
;
A
#
# COMPACT_ATOMS: atom_id res chain seq x y z
N MET A 1 18.56 4.89 -4.31
CA MET A 1 17.83 4.06 -5.30
C MET A 1 16.40 4.57 -5.35
N SER A 2 15.86 4.80 -6.55
CA SER A 2 14.43 5.10 -6.72
C SER A 2 13.72 3.76 -6.64
N ARG A 3 12.88 3.56 -5.62
CA ARG A 3 12.05 2.36 -5.44
C ARG A 3 10.63 2.81 -5.77
N PHE A 4 10.10 2.32 -6.89
CA PHE A 4 8.74 2.63 -7.34
C PHE A 4 7.73 1.77 -6.58
N ALA A 5 6.53 2.27 -6.41
CA ALA A 5 5.46 1.44 -5.88
C ALA A 5 4.11 1.78 -6.51
N GLU A 6 3.42 0.73 -6.93
CA GLU A 6 2.06 0.80 -7.43
C GLU A 6 1.08 0.52 -6.29
N VAL A 7 0.05 1.36 -6.19
CA VAL A 7 -1.03 1.19 -5.22
C VAL A 7 -2.35 1.17 -5.96
N ILE A 8 -3.13 0.11 -5.73
CA ILE A 8 -4.48 -0.04 -6.24
C ILE A 8 -5.44 -0.11 -5.05
N VAL A 9 -6.45 0.74 -5.05
CA VAL A 9 -7.54 0.72 -4.06
C VAL A 9 -8.77 0.15 -4.73
N LEU A 10 -9.36 -0.88 -4.12
CA LEU A 10 -10.69 -1.38 -4.44
C LEU A 10 -11.66 -1.11 -3.29
N ALA A 11 -12.80 -0.48 -3.55
CA ALA A 11 -13.77 -0.11 -2.50
C ALA A 11 -15.21 0.16 -3.02
N LEU A 12 -16.17 -0.69 -2.66
CA LEU A 12 -17.56 -0.64 -3.16
C LEU A 12 -18.20 0.73 -2.89
N GLY A 13 -18.81 1.33 -3.92
CA GLY A 13 -19.53 2.60 -3.80
C GLY A 13 -18.65 3.82 -3.49
N ALA A 14 -17.32 3.71 -3.56
CA ALA A 14 -16.41 4.75 -3.06
C ALA A 14 -16.12 5.91 -4.03
N HIS A 15 -16.93 6.12 -5.08
CA HIS A 15 -16.67 7.19 -6.06
C HIS A 15 -16.55 8.57 -5.42
N GLU A 16 -17.49 8.94 -4.55
CA GLU A 16 -17.47 10.23 -3.86
C GLU A 16 -16.30 10.36 -2.87
N VAL A 17 -15.92 9.26 -2.22
CA VAL A 17 -14.78 9.21 -1.28
C VAL A 17 -13.44 9.34 -2.02
N MET A 18 -13.34 8.71 -3.20
CA MET A 18 -12.11 8.69 -3.99
C MET A 18 -11.96 9.90 -4.91
N GLU A 19 -13.05 10.62 -5.23
CA GLU A 19 -13.03 11.77 -6.13
C GLU A 19 -11.98 12.82 -5.72
N PRO A 20 -11.86 13.25 -4.45
CA PRO A 20 -10.85 14.23 -4.05
C PRO A 20 -9.42 13.71 -4.24
N LEU A 21 -9.23 12.38 -4.12
CA LEU A 21 -7.94 11.72 -4.25
C LEU A 21 -7.47 11.64 -5.71
N THR A 22 -8.35 11.93 -6.68
CA THR A 22 -8.00 11.99 -8.11
C THR A 22 -7.38 13.33 -8.56
N ARG A 23 -7.27 14.28 -7.63
CA ARG A 23 -6.68 15.60 -7.85
C ARG A 23 -5.43 15.78 -7.03
N ASP A 24 -4.56 16.67 -7.47
CA ASP A 24 -3.43 17.11 -6.64
C ASP A 24 -3.93 17.96 -5.47
N ASP A 25 -3.42 17.70 -4.27
CA ASP A 25 -3.67 18.49 -3.07
C ASP A 25 -2.37 18.60 -2.27
N GLU A 26 -1.86 19.82 -2.17
CA GLU A 26 -0.59 20.15 -1.53
C GLU A 26 -0.64 20.03 0.00
N ASN A 27 -1.83 19.94 0.60
CA ASN A 27 -1.99 19.79 2.04
C ASN A 27 -1.90 18.33 2.51
N ARG A 28 -1.84 17.36 1.57
CA ARG A 28 -1.69 15.94 1.91
C ARG A 28 -0.27 15.62 2.36
N SER A 29 -0.16 14.70 3.31
CA SER A 29 1.11 14.13 3.77
C SER A 29 1.83 13.30 2.71
N TRP A 30 1.07 12.73 1.76
CA TRP A 30 1.56 11.99 0.62
C TRP A 30 1.31 12.78 -0.67
N ARG A 31 2.08 12.50 -1.73
CA ARG A 31 1.98 13.18 -3.03
C ARG A 31 1.63 12.19 -4.13
N GLY A 32 0.73 12.60 -5.00
CA GLY A 32 0.24 11.80 -6.12
C GLY A 32 -1.26 11.97 -6.33
N ARG A 33 -1.78 11.32 -7.36
CA ARG A 33 -3.21 11.30 -7.67
C ARG A 33 -3.62 9.90 -8.07
N PHE A 34 -4.80 9.50 -7.61
CA PHE A 34 -5.41 8.26 -8.05
C PHE A 34 -6.07 8.46 -9.42
N VAL A 35 -5.96 7.45 -10.27
CA VAL A 35 -6.63 7.38 -11.57
C VAL A 35 -7.66 6.26 -11.49
N PRO A 36 -8.94 6.51 -11.86
CA PRO A 36 -9.95 5.46 -11.90
C PRO A 36 -9.53 4.34 -12.86
N ILE A 37 -9.73 3.10 -12.43
CA ILE A 37 -9.62 1.92 -13.29
C ILE A 37 -10.98 1.73 -13.95
N GLU A 38 -11.04 1.97 -15.26
CA GLU A 38 -12.28 1.91 -16.02
C GLU A 38 -12.86 0.49 -16.07
N SER A 39 -14.17 0.38 -15.87
CA SER A 39 -14.88 -0.88 -16.07
C SER A 39 -15.16 -1.09 -17.56
N GLN A 40 -15.06 -2.34 -18.01
CA GLN A 40 -15.48 -2.75 -19.36
C GLN A 40 -16.97 -2.49 -19.64
N TRP A 41 -17.78 -2.30 -18.59
CA TRP A 41 -19.19 -1.93 -18.68
C TRP A 41 -19.32 -0.51 -18.11
N GLY A 42 -19.61 0.48 -18.95
CA GLY A 42 -19.54 1.93 -18.64
C GLY A 42 -20.39 2.45 -17.47
N SER A 43 -21.07 1.58 -16.73
CA SER A 43 -21.80 1.88 -15.50
C SER A 43 -21.71 0.79 -14.43
N SER A 44 -20.99 -0.32 -14.66
CA SER A 44 -21.00 -1.47 -13.75
C SER A 44 -19.68 -1.58 -13.01
N PHE A 45 -19.74 -1.46 -11.67
CA PHE A 45 -18.67 -1.85 -10.75
C PHE A 45 -17.31 -1.21 -11.03
N GLY A 46 -17.26 0.09 -11.34
CA GLY A 46 -16.04 0.86 -11.19
C GLY A 46 -15.66 0.84 -9.72
N ILE A 47 -14.70 -0.01 -9.36
CA ILE A 47 -14.28 -0.10 -7.97
C ILE A 47 -12.78 -0.14 -7.87
N GLY A 48 -12.07 0.53 -8.76
CA GLY A 48 -10.63 0.52 -8.76
C GLY A 48 -10.08 1.91 -8.96
N TRP A 49 -9.03 2.22 -8.23
CA TRP A 49 -8.23 3.41 -8.44
C TRP A 49 -6.76 3.03 -8.30
N ALA A 50 -5.94 3.43 -9.25
CA ALA A 50 -4.50 3.17 -9.22
C ALA A 50 -3.71 4.46 -9.04
N THR A 51 -2.58 4.39 -8.36
CA THR A 51 -1.57 5.45 -8.36
C THR A 51 -0.18 4.83 -8.27
N GLU A 52 0.82 5.57 -8.74
CA GLU A 52 2.22 5.15 -8.69
C GLU A 52 3.01 6.21 -7.92
N PHE A 53 3.83 5.74 -6.98
CA PHE A 53 4.71 6.59 -6.19
C PHE A 53 6.14 6.50 -6.70
N ASP A 54 6.71 7.63 -7.10
CA ASP A 54 8.13 7.76 -7.35
C ASP A 54 8.86 8.08 -6.04
N ARG A 55 9.94 7.34 -5.74
CA ARG A 55 10.83 7.61 -4.59
C ARG A 55 10.08 7.64 -3.23
N MET A 56 10.31 6.64 -2.38
CA MET A 56 9.68 6.41 -1.05
C MET A 56 9.16 7.58 -0.19
N ARG A 57 9.68 8.82 -0.29
CA ARG A 57 9.17 9.98 0.48
C ARG A 57 7.77 10.44 0.09
N THR A 58 7.31 10.14 -1.13
CA THR A 58 6.01 10.60 -1.63
C THR A 58 4.83 9.80 -1.07
N ARG A 59 5.04 8.61 -0.48
CA ARG A 59 3.96 7.71 -0.01
C ARG A 59 3.63 7.79 1.48
N THR A 60 4.47 8.40 2.31
CA THR A 60 4.30 8.38 3.78
C THR A 60 2.96 9.00 4.21
N GLY A 61 2.17 8.25 4.97
CA GLY A 61 0.88 8.72 5.50
C GLY A 61 -0.30 8.45 4.59
N LEU A 62 -0.10 7.75 3.47
CA LEU A 62 -1.18 7.23 2.64
C LEU A 62 -2.13 6.34 3.45
N PHE A 63 -1.62 5.43 4.27
CA PHE A 63 -2.50 4.56 5.07
C PHE A 63 -3.29 5.35 6.09
N ALA A 64 -2.65 6.27 6.79
CA ALA A 64 -3.34 7.13 7.75
C ALA A 64 -4.45 7.95 7.06
N HIS A 65 -4.20 8.43 5.84
CA HIS A 65 -5.21 9.12 5.04
C HIS A 65 -6.36 8.16 4.69
N LEU A 66 -6.09 7.02 4.05
CA LEU A 66 -7.11 6.06 3.64
C LEU A 66 -7.94 5.54 4.84
N GLU A 67 -7.31 5.30 5.99
CA GLU A 67 -7.98 4.91 7.24
C GLU A 67 -8.90 6.00 7.80
N SER A 68 -8.64 7.28 7.48
CA SER A 68 -9.46 8.41 7.95
C SER A 68 -10.71 8.67 7.11
N LEU A 69 -10.80 8.05 5.93
CA LEU A 69 -11.92 8.25 5.01
C LEU A 69 -13.18 7.52 5.50
N HIS A 70 -14.34 8.16 5.32
CA HIS A 70 -15.64 7.58 5.65
C HIS A 70 -16.11 6.66 4.52
N TRP A 71 -15.57 5.45 4.48
CA TRP A 71 -15.93 4.46 3.47
C TRP A 71 -17.41 4.03 3.61
N PRO A 72 -18.19 3.98 2.50
CA PRO A 72 -19.57 3.50 2.54
C PRO A 72 -19.68 2.02 2.96
N HIS A 73 -18.70 1.23 2.50
CA HIS A 73 -18.57 -0.20 2.77
C HIS A 73 -17.13 -0.52 3.20
N PRO A 74 -16.75 -0.22 4.45
CA PRO A 74 -15.39 -0.43 4.98
C PRO A 74 -14.86 -1.86 4.74
N GLU A 75 -15.71 -2.87 4.90
CA GLU A 75 -15.42 -4.29 4.70
C GLU A 75 -15.02 -4.66 3.27
N SER A 76 -15.35 -3.80 2.31
CA SER A 76 -15.01 -4.00 0.90
C SER A 76 -13.66 -3.40 0.51
N VAL A 77 -13.06 -2.58 1.38
CA VAL A 77 -11.85 -1.83 1.08
C VAL A 77 -10.65 -2.78 1.05
N GLN A 78 -10.06 -2.91 -0.13
CA GLN A 78 -8.84 -3.66 -0.40
C GLN A 78 -7.81 -2.70 -0.97
N VAL A 79 -6.61 -2.67 -0.41
CA VAL A 79 -5.48 -1.90 -0.92
C VAL A 79 -4.44 -2.90 -1.35
N LEU A 80 -4.18 -2.98 -2.65
CA LEU A 80 -3.13 -3.79 -3.23
C LEU A 80 -1.91 -2.91 -3.41
N ILE A 81 -0.75 -3.39 -2.98
CA ILE A 81 0.50 -2.64 -3.13
C ILE A 81 1.54 -3.56 -3.73
N HIS A 82 2.18 -3.10 -4.79
CA HIS A 82 3.35 -3.72 -5.36
C HIS A 82 4.50 -2.73 -5.33
N ASP A 83 5.42 -2.94 -4.42
CA ASP A 83 6.69 -2.25 -4.47
C ASP A 83 7.60 -2.94 -5.50
N GLU A 84 8.48 -2.21 -6.19
CA GLU A 84 9.39 -2.69 -7.24
C GLU A 84 10.18 -3.97 -6.86
N GLU A 85 10.49 -4.15 -5.57
CA GLU A 85 11.23 -5.33 -5.09
C GLU A 85 10.32 -6.51 -4.68
N ASP A 86 9.01 -6.30 -4.61
CA ASP A 86 8.05 -7.34 -4.24
C ASP A 86 7.93 -8.40 -5.37
N ASP A 87 7.74 -9.66 -4.99
CA ASP A 87 7.50 -10.75 -5.96
C ASP A 87 6.07 -10.74 -6.54
N CYS A 88 5.14 -10.07 -5.84
CA CYS A 88 3.74 -9.90 -6.20
C CYS A 88 3.08 -8.79 -5.36
N PHE A 89 1.85 -8.41 -5.70
CA PHE A 89 1.07 -7.49 -4.87
C PHE A 89 0.82 -8.08 -3.47
N GLY A 90 1.10 -7.29 -2.44
CA GLY A 90 0.52 -7.50 -1.12
C GLY A 90 -0.93 -7.03 -1.08
N LEU A 91 -1.70 -7.53 -0.12
CA LEU A 91 -3.10 -7.18 0.09
C LEU A 91 -3.26 -6.61 1.50
N TRP A 92 -3.86 -5.43 1.61
CA TRP A 92 -4.30 -4.86 2.87
C TRP A 92 -5.81 -4.72 2.84
N MET A 93 -6.46 -5.05 3.95
CA MET A 93 -7.89 -4.82 4.12
C MET A 93 -8.15 -3.95 5.34
N LEU A 94 -9.25 -3.20 5.31
CA LEU A 94 -9.64 -2.36 6.42
C LEU A 94 -10.34 -3.20 7.50
N HIS A 95 -9.66 -3.47 8.60
CA HIS A 95 -10.19 -4.15 9.78
C HIS A 95 -10.20 -3.18 10.97
N ASP A 96 -11.36 -2.99 11.60
CA ASP A 96 -11.53 -2.06 12.74
C ASP A 96 -10.99 -0.65 12.48
N GLY A 97 -11.18 -0.16 11.24
CA GLY A 97 -10.70 1.15 10.80
C GLY A 97 -9.20 1.23 10.53
N LYS A 98 -8.49 0.10 10.49
CA LYS A 98 -7.05 0.01 10.21
C LYS A 98 -6.74 -0.86 9.02
N LEU A 99 -5.83 -0.41 8.17
CA LEU A 99 -5.31 -1.21 7.07
C LEU A 99 -4.34 -2.24 7.63
N VAL A 100 -4.72 -3.51 7.51
CA VAL A 100 -3.98 -4.66 7.99
C VAL A 100 -3.58 -5.50 6.80
N GLU A 101 -2.30 -5.87 6.71
CA GLU A 101 -1.82 -6.76 5.67
C GLU A 101 -2.41 -8.16 5.87
N ILE A 102 -2.99 -8.71 4.82
CA ILE A 102 -3.54 -10.06 4.78
C ILE A 102 -2.46 -11.02 4.30
N GLU A 103 -2.18 -12.05 5.09
CA GLU A 103 -1.21 -13.08 4.72
C GLU A 103 -1.69 -13.86 3.50
N LEU A 104 -0.97 -13.73 2.39
CA LEU A 104 -1.23 -14.49 1.18
C LEU A 104 -0.53 -15.86 1.24
N PRO A 105 -1.17 -16.94 0.77
CA PRO A 105 -0.52 -18.23 0.70
C PRO A 105 0.77 -18.17 -0.12
N ARG A 106 1.82 -18.82 0.40
CA ARG A 106 3.14 -18.90 -0.24
C ARG A 106 3.86 -17.55 -0.37
N THR A 107 3.53 -16.57 0.48
CA THR A 107 4.29 -15.33 0.59
C THR A 107 4.78 -15.09 2.01
N ARG A 108 5.78 -14.22 2.15
CA ARG A 108 6.25 -13.70 3.43
C ARG A 108 6.90 -12.33 3.21
N ARG A 109 6.53 -11.35 4.03
CA ARG A 109 7.20 -10.04 4.05
C ARG A 109 8.50 -10.10 4.83
N TYR A 110 9.61 -9.78 4.19
CA TYR A 110 10.91 -9.59 4.81
C TYR A 110 11.11 -8.13 5.15
N HIS A 111 11.48 -7.82 6.39
CA HIS A 111 11.80 -6.45 6.80
C HIS A 111 13.31 -6.32 6.98
N PRO A 112 13.98 -5.36 6.33
CA PRO A 112 15.38 -5.07 6.63
C PRO A 112 15.52 -4.48 8.05
N PRO A 113 16.75 -4.47 8.62
CA PRO A 113 17.03 -3.72 9.83
C PRO A 113 16.67 -2.24 9.68
N ALA A 114 16.33 -1.60 10.80
CA ALA A 114 16.06 -0.18 10.84
C ALA A 114 17.22 0.62 10.23
N PRO A 115 16.94 1.72 9.51
CA PRO A 115 17.99 2.60 9.04
C PRO A 115 18.81 3.15 10.23
N PRO A 116 20.09 3.49 10.01
CA PRO A 116 20.97 3.95 11.08
C PRO A 116 20.56 5.31 11.67
N THR A 117 19.75 6.09 10.94
CA THR A 117 19.25 7.40 11.35
C THR A 117 17.79 7.58 10.91
N ASP A 118 17.07 8.48 11.57
CA ASP A 118 15.67 8.82 11.25
C ASP A 118 15.50 9.63 9.95
N GLU A 119 16.61 10.02 9.31
CA GLU A 119 16.62 10.79 8.05
C GLU A 119 16.04 10.00 6.87
N TYR A 120 16.07 8.67 6.98
CA TYR A 120 15.51 7.75 5.99
C TYR A 120 14.06 7.38 6.35
N PRO A 121 13.16 7.35 5.36
CA PRO A 121 11.81 6.87 5.60
C PRO A 121 11.83 5.38 6.01
N PRO A 122 10.84 4.92 6.81
CA PRO A 122 10.69 3.51 7.13
C PRO A 122 10.54 2.65 5.87
N ASP A 123 11.19 1.49 5.86
CA ASP A 123 11.12 0.52 4.76
C ASP A 123 9.85 -0.33 4.90
N PRO A 124 9.01 -0.45 3.85
CA PRO A 124 7.80 -1.28 3.89
C PRO A 124 8.09 -2.78 3.90
N GLY A 125 9.36 -3.19 3.88
CA GLY A 125 9.77 -4.56 3.64
C GLY A 125 9.56 -4.97 2.18
N ILE A 126 9.85 -6.24 1.92
CA ILE A 126 9.78 -6.87 0.60
C ILE A 126 8.92 -8.12 0.72
N LEU A 127 7.85 -8.22 -0.06
CA LEU A 127 6.99 -9.39 -0.14
C LEU A 127 7.63 -10.44 -1.03
N LEU A 128 8.06 -11.56 -0.45
CA LEU A 128 8.75 -12.63 -1.17
C LEU A 128 7.87 -13.86 -1.28
N ARG A 129 7.92 -14.55 -2.42
CA ARG A 129 7.33 -15.86 -2.62
C ARG A 129 8.17 -16.95 -1.96
N THR A 130 7.54 -17.80 -1.17
CA THR A 130 8.21 -18.87 -0.42
C THR A 130 8.31 -20.18 -1.18
N ASP A 131 7.65 -20.28 -2.34
CA ASP A 131 7.70 -21.44 -3.24
C ASP A 131 8.76 -21.32 -4.35
N ARG A 132 9.55 -20.23 -4.34
CA ARG A 132 10.70 -20.06 -5.21
C ARG A 132 11.97 -20.63 -4.54
N SER A 133 12.83 -21.23 -5.35
CA SER A 133 14.08 -21.89 -4.91
C SER A 133 15.17 -20.93 -4.40
N ASN A 134 14.97 -19.62 -4.52
CA ASN A 134 15.84 -18.62 -3.92
C ASN A 134 15.48 -18.50 -2.44
N GLY A 135 16.30 -19.13 -1.59
CA GLY A 135 16.02 -19.43 -0.20
C GLY A 135 15.36 -18.31 0.61
N LEU A 136 14.48 -18.73 1.51
CA LEU A 136 13.85 -17.89 2.53
C LEU A 136 14.92 -17.04 3.22
N ARG A 137 14.89 -15.72 2.98
CA ARG A 137 15.71 -14.78 3.76
C ARG A 137 15.33 -14.94 5.23
N SER A 138 16.34 -15.11 6.09
CA SER A 138 16.11 -15.12 7.53
C SER A 138 15.56 -13.76 7.93
N GLN A 139 14.38 -13.76 8.56
CA GLN A 139 13.72 -12.54 8.96
C GLN A 139 14.55 -11.78 10.00
N THR A 140 14.69 -10.46 9.86
CA THR A 140 15.37 -9.62 10.84
C THR A 140 14.65 -9.66 12.19
N PRO A 141 15.36 -9.77 13.33
CA PRO A 141 14.75 -9.75 14.66
C PRO A 141 13.85 -8.53 14.89
N MET A 142 12.70 -8.70 15.54
CA MET A 142 11.72 -7.61 15.71
C MET A 142 12.30 -6.36 16.39
N ASN A 143 13.19 -6.54 17.37
CA ASN A 143 13.83 -5.46 18.13
C ASN A 143 14.83 -4.64 17.31
N THR A 144 15.18 -5.07 16.10
CA THR A 144 16.11 -4.36 15.22
C THR A 144 15.42 -3.81 13.97
N ARG A 145 14.09 -3.93 13.87
CA ARG A 145 13.29 -3.37 12.77
C ARG A 145 12.87 -1.95 13.07
N ASP A 146 12.57 -1.20 12.02
CA ASP A 146 11.97 0.13 12.16
C ASP A 146 10.52 -0.01 12.67
N PRO A 147 10.15 0.60 13.81
CA PRO A 147 8.79 0.53 14.33
C PRO A 147 7.82 1.50 13.62
N ARG A 148 8.33 2.45 12.82
CA ARG A 148 7.50 3.44 12.12
C ARG A 148 6.78 2.79 10.95
N ARG A 149 5.54 3.23 10.66
CA ARG A 149 4.78 2.76 9.50
C ARG A 149 5.37 3.34 8.20
N ALA A 150 5.58 2.47 7.22
CA ALA A 150 6.12 2.81 5.90
C ALA A 150 5.11 3.45 4.94
N TRP A 151 3.81 3.24 5.20
CA TRP A 151 2.68 3.71 4.39
C TRP A 151 1.75 4.57 5.22
#